data_AF-A0A956L9B0-F1
#
_entry.id   AF-A0A956L9B0-F1
#
_cell.length_a   1.000
_cell.length_b   1.000
_cell.length_c   1.000
_cell.angle_alpha   90.00
_cell.angle_beta   90.00
_cell.angle_gamma   90.00
#
_symmetry.space_group_name_H-M   'P 1'
#
loop_
_entity.id
_entity.type
_entity.pdbx_description
1 polymer ?
#
loop_
_entity_poly.entity_id
_entity_poly.type
_entity_poly.pdbx_seq_one_letter_code
_entity_poly.pdbx_strand_id
1 'polypeptide(L)'
;MANTPKRCARLDRVAEAWAQLVTVPSTPTSRSIARNLEKCRRRLLYSISRRHRDEATAARDAFYDGLVRRLRKAEGTLFWAAISGGSHERLRIGAAQLDEARAERIMSAGLRADLERLSFAHVVFSDGKHTKVYEFEVTPDGELGLPDLRAVGLGEPLEIPR
;
A
#
# COMPACT_ATOMS: atom_id res chain seq x y z
N MET A 1 -17.15 17.68 28.64
CA MET A 1 -16.08 16.89 27.98
C MET A 1 -16.34 16.93 26.48
N ALA A 2 -15.55 17.69 25.73
CA ALA A 2 -15.87 18.06 24.35
C ALA A 2 -15.61 16.92 23.34
N ASN A 3 -16.56 16.74 22.42
CA ASN A 3 -16.58 15.76 21.33
C ASN A 3 -15.32 15.78 20.45
N THR A 4 -14.38 14.87 20.73
CA THR A 4 -13.16 14.56 19.95
C THR A 4 -13.37 14.14 18.48
N PRO A 5 -14.49 13.54 18.01
CA PRO A 5 -14.57 12.97 16.65
C PRO A 5 -14.41 13.98 15.51
N LYS A 6 -14.92 15.22 15.67
CA LYS A 6 -14.89 16.23 14.59
C LYS A 6 -13.52 16.90 14.41
N ARG A 7 -12.65 16.88 15.43
CA ARG A 7 -11.34 17.57 15.40
C ARG A 7 -10.25 16.82 14.64
N CYS A 8 -10.36 15.49 14.52
CA CYS A 8 -9.37 14.67 13.82
C CYS A 8 -9.66 14.48 12.32
N ALA A 9 -10.76 15.04 11.79
CA ALA A 9 -11.25 14.74 10.44
C ALA A 9 -10.44 15.45 9.33
N ARG A 10 -9.64 16.45 9.68
CA ARG A 10 -8.97 17.34 8.74
C ARG A 10 -7.46 17.32 8.95
N LEU A 11 -6.74 16.80 7.96
CA LEU A 11 -5.29 16.64 7.98
C LEU A 11 -4.57 17.97 8.24
N ASP A 12 -4.99 19.03 7.53
CA ASP A 12 -4.47 20.38 7.65
C ASP A 12 -4.62 20.96 9.07
N ARG A 13 -5.78 20.74 9.69
CA ARG A 13 -6.06 21.24 11.05
C ARG A 13 -5.27 20.50 12.12
N VAL A 14 -5.06 19.20 11.95
CA VAL A 14 -4.22 18.42 12.87
C VAL A 14 -2.77 18.84 12.73
N ALA A 15 -2.28 19.03 11.50
CA ALA A 15 -0.92 19.51 11.23
C ALA A 15 -0.66 20.90 11.82
N GLU A 16 -1.60 21.84 11.66
CA GLU A 16 -1.52 23.18 12.26
C GLU A 16 -1.42 23.12 13.79
N ALA A 17 -2.31 22.36 14.44
CA ALA A 17 -2.31 22.19 15.89
C ALA A 17 -1.04 21.45 16.39
N TRP A 18 -0.51 20.55 15.57
CA TRP A 18 0.74 19.83 15.85
C TRP A 18 1.93 20.79 15.89
N ALA A 19 2.10 21.58 14.83
CA ALA A 19 3.17 22.55 14.70
C ALA A 19 3.14 23.59 15.83
N GLN A 20 1.94 24.05 16.22
CA GLN A 20 1.78 24.97 17.35
C GLN A 20 2.17 24.34 18.69
N LEU A 21 1.90 23.04 18.90
CA LEU A 21 2.15 22.40 20.19
C LEU A 21 3.64 22.09 20.42
N VAL A 22 4.41 21.86 19.36
CA VAL A 22 5.87 21.63 19.44
C VAL A 22 6.60 22.81 20.09
N THR A 23 6.08 24.03 19.96
CA THR A 23 6.72 25.24 20.50
C THR A 23 6.26 25.59 21.92
N VAL A 24 5.34 24.82 22.52
CA VAL A 24 4.76 25.11 23.83
C VAL A 24 5.48 24.33 24.94
N PRO A 25 5.83 24.96 26.08
CA PRO A 25 6.44 24.26 27.21
C PRO A 25 5.61 23.07 27.72
N SER A 26 6.30 22.06 28.25
CA SER A 26 5.65 20.85 28.79
C SER A 26 4.88 21.15 30.08
N THR A 27 3.56 21.14 29.97
CA THR A 27 2.61 21.27 31.09
C THR A 27 1.68 20.05 31.09
N PRO A 28 0.99 19.74 32.22
CA PRO A 28 -0.02 18.68 32.22
C PRO A 28 -1.08 18.87 31.11
N THR A 29 -1.43 20.12 30.80
CA THR A 29 -2.37 20.48 29.74
C THR A 29 -1.79 20.21 28.36
N SER A 30 -0.59 20.71 28.03
CA SER A 30 0.03 20.49 26.71
C SER A 30 0.30 19.00 26.46
N ARG A 31 0.70 18.23 27.48
CA ARG A 31 0.79 16.76 27.40
C ARG A 31 -0.55 16.07 27.14
N SER A 32 -1.64 16.57 27.71
CA SER A 32 -2.99 16.05 27.44
C SER A 32 -3.41 16.31 25.99
N ILE A 33 -3.14 17.51 25.48
CA ILE A 33 -3.41 17.89 24.09
C ILE A 33 -2.57 17.03 23.13
N ALA A 34 -1.28 16.84 23.42
CA ALA A 34 -0.38 16.00 22.61
C ALA A 34 -0.90 14.58 22.47
N ARG A 35 -1.36 13.95 23.57
CA ARG A 35 -1.97 12.62 23.52
C ARG A 35 -3.23 12.57 22.65
N ASN A 36 -4.02 13.64 22.64
CA ASN A 36 -5.20 13.72 21.78
C ASN A 36 -4.82 13.92 20.31
N LEU A 37 -3.80 14.74 20.02
CA LEU A 37 -3.29 14.91 18.67
C LEU A 37 -2.67 13.61 18.13
N GLU A 38 -1.91 12.88 18.94
CA GLU A 38 -1.35 11.57 18.56
C GLU A 38 -2.46 10.57 18.20
N LYS A 39 -3.57 10.57 18.95
CA LYS A 39 -4.76 9.77 18.57
C LYS A 39 -5.33 10.22 17.22
N CYS A 40 -5.37 11.52 16.94
CA CYS A 40 -5.78 12.02 15.63
C CYS A 40 -4.82 11.58 14.52
N ARG A 41 -3.49 11.70 14.71
CA ARG A 41 -2.47 11.28 13.75
C ARG A 41 -2.62 9.80 13.38
N ARG A 42 -2.78 8.91 14.37
CA ARG A 42 -2.98 7.47 14.14
C ARG A 42 -4.26 7.18 13.35
N ARG A 43 -5.35 7.92 13.61
CA ARG A 43 -6.60 7.80 12.84
C ARG A 43 -6.45 8.30 11.41
N LEU A 44 -5.73 9.40 11.21
CA LEU A 44 -5.42 9.91 9.88
C LEU A 44 -4.54 8.92 9.11
N LEU A 45 -3.50 8.36 9.74
CA LEU A 45 -2.67 7.30 9.15
C LEU A 45 -3.55 6.14 8.69
N TYR A 46 -4.36 5.59 9.59
CA TYR A 46 -5.26 4.48 9.25
C TYR A 46 -6.19 4.83 8.08
N SER A 47 -6.83 6.01 8.11
CA SER A 47 -7.77 6.41 7.06
C SER A 47 -7.11 6.61 5.70
N ILE A 48 -5.93 7.25 5.66
CA ILE A 48 -5.18 7.51 4.43
C ILE A 48 -4.60 6.20 3.89
N SER A 49 -3.98 5.40 4.75
CA SER A 49 -3.48 4.06 4.40
C SER A 49 -4.58 3.17 3.83
N ARG A 50 -5.78 3.19 4.42
CA ARG A 50 -6.94 2.44 3.90
C ARG A 50 -7.33 2.91 2.50
N ARG A 51 -7.40 4.22 2.26
CA ARG A 51 -7.70 4.77 0.94
C ARG A 51 -6.67 4.31 -0.10
N HIS A 52 -5.38 4.44 0.20
CA HIS A 52 -4.30 3.97 -0.68
C HIS A 52 -4.38 2.48 -0.98
N ARG A 53 -4.73 1.67 0.03
CA ARG A 53 -4.97 0.23 -0.14
C ARG A 53 -6.13 -0.02 -1.10
N ASP A 54 -7.26 0.65 -0.91
CA ASP A 54 -8.45 0.50 -1.77
C ASP A 54 -8.14 0.92 -3.22
N GLU A 55 -7.39 2.01 -3.42
CA GLU A 55 -6.91 2.46 -4.73
C GLU A 55 -5.96 1.45 -5.38
N ALA A 56 -5.01 0.89 -4.62
CA ALA A 56 -4.09 -0.14 -5.09
C ALA A 56 -4.84 -1.42 -5.49
N THR A 57 -5.82 -1.86 -4.71
CA THR A 57 -6.67 -3.01 -5.04
C THR A 57 -7.42 -2.77 -6.36
N ALA A 58 -8.08 -1.61 -6.52
CA ALA A 58 -8.77 -1.27 -7.76
C ALA A 58 -7.83 -1.24 -8.97
N ALA A 59 -6.61 -0.73 -8.80
CA ALA A 59 -5.60 -0.72 -9.86
C ALA A 59 -5.13 -2.13 -10.25
N ARG A 60 -4.98 -3.04 -9.28
CA ARG A 60 -4.63 -4.44 -9.52
C ARG A 60 -5.77 -5.19 -10.22
N ASP A 61 -7.01 -4.93 -9.86
CA ASP A 61 -8.20 -5.51 -10.52
C ASP A 61 -8.25 -5.08 -11.99
N ALA A 62 -8.11 -3.78 -12.25
CA ALA A 62 -8.09 -3.25 -13.61
C ALA A 62 -6.93 -3.82 -14.45
N PHE A 63 -5.76 -4.02 -13.84
CA PHE A 63 -4.63 -4.69 -14.49
C PHE A 63 -4.93 -6.16 -14.81
N TYR A 64 -5.53 -6.87 -13.86
CA TYR A 64 -5.87 -8.29 -13.98
C TYR A 64 -6.85 -8.56 -15.13
N ASP A 65 -7.87 -7.71 -15.30
CA ASP A 65 -8.89 -7.82 -16.36
C ASP A 65 -8.30 -7.82 -17.80
N GLY A 66 -7.10 -7.24 -17.96
CA GLY A 66 -6.37 -7.21 -19.22
C GLY A 66 -5.28 -8.28 -19.35
N LEU A 67 -4.80 -8.82 -18.23
CA LEU A 67 -3.54 -9.56 -18.17
C LEU A 67 -3.53 -10.80 -19.07
N VAL A 68 -4.52 -11.68 -18.96
CA VAL A 68 -4.57 -12.94 -19.72
C VAL A 68 -4.62 -12.68 -21.23
N ARG A 69 -5.40 -11.68 -21.66
CA ARG A 69 -5.47 -11.30 -23.09
C ARG A 69 -4.14 -10.77 -23.58
N ARG A 70 -3.46 -9.94 -22.78
CA ARG A 70 -2.13 -9.40 -23.10
C ARG A 70 -1.10 -10.52 -23.23
N LEU A 71 -1.04 -11.44 -22.27
CA LEU A 71 -0.13 -12.58 -22.29
C LEU A 71 -0.40 -13.48 -23.48
N ARG A 72 -1.66 -13.84 -23.75
CA ARG A 72 -2.03 -14.64 -24.93
C ARG A 72 -1.57 -13.99 -26.22
N LYS A 73 -1.73 -12.68 -26.36
CA LYS A 73 -1.29 -11.93 -27.56
C LYS A 73 0.23 -11.94 -27.72
N ALA A 74 0.98 -11.81 -26.62
CA ALA A 74 2.45 -11.77 -26.65
C ALA A 74 3.09 -13.15 -26.85
N GLU A 75 2.51 -14.18 -26.24
CA GLU A 75 3.14 -15.50 -26.10
C GLU A 75 2.51 -16.58 -26.99
N GLY A 76 1.37 -16.29 -27.63
CA GLY A 76 0.70 -17.21 -28.54
C GLY A 76 0.11 -18.47 -27.90
N THR A 77 -0.01 -18.54 -26.57
CA THR A 77 -0.62 -19.66 -25.84
C THR A 77 -1.75 -19.22 -24.92
N LEU A 78 -2.56 -20.17 -24.47
CA LEU A 78 -3.63 -19.94 -23.50
C LEU A 78 -3.04 -19.84 -22.09
N PHE A 79 -3.33 -18.71 -21.44
CA PHE A 79 -3.03 -18.48 -20.04
C PHE A 79 -4.32 -18.45 -19.22
N TRP A 80 -4.19 -18.76 -17.95
CA TRP A 80 -5.11 -18.38 -16.90
C TRP A 80 -4.35 -17.55 -15.86
N ALA A 81 -5.07 -16.70 -15.16
CA ALA A 81 -4.51 -15.95 -14.05
C ALA A 81 -5.51 -15.93 -12.90
N ALA A 82 -5.03 -15.70 -11.69
CA ALA A 82 -5.85 -15.46 -10.51
C ALA A 82 -5.13 -14.49 -9.58
N ILE A 83 -5.87 -13.54 -9.00
CA ILE A 83 -5.38 -12.69 -7.92
C ILE A 83 -5.95 -13.15 -6.58
N SER A 84 -5.21 -12.94 -5.51
CA SER A 84 -5.57 -13.32 -4.15
C SER A 84 -4.85 -12.45 -3.12
N GLY A 85 -5.18 -12.64 -1.83
CA GLY A 85 -4.68 -11.80 -0.76
C GLY A 85 -5.72 -10.77 -0.30
N GLY A 86 -5.48 -10.12 0.83
CA GLY A 86 -6.43 -9.17 1.41
C GLY A 86 -6.60 -7.89 0.59
N SER A 87 -5.61 -7.56 -0.24
CA SER A 87 -5.55 -6.38 -1.10
C SER A 87 -5.30 -6.78 -2.57
N HIS A 88 -5.50 -8.06 -2.89
CA HIS A 88 -5.19 -8.67 -4.19
C HIS A 88 -3.71 -8.58 -4.59
N GLU A 89 -2.83 -8.59 -3.59
CA GLU A 89 -1.38 -8.41 -3.75
C GLU A 89 -0.64 -9.66 -4.24
N ARG A 90 -1.33 -10.79 -4.45
CA ARG A 90 -0.74 -12.04 -4.91
C ARG A 90 -1.31 -12.42 -6.26
N LEU A 91 -0.45 -12.69 -7.23
CA LEU A 91 -0.82 -13.10 -8.57
C LEU A 91 -0.38 -14.55 -8.84
N ARG A 92 -1.25 -15.33 -9.46
CA ARG A 92 -0.90 -16.62 -10.04
C ARG A 92 -1.17 -16.58 -11.53
N ILE A 93 -0.22 -17.08 -12.31
CA ILE A 93 -0.30 -17.19 -13.77
C ILE A 93 -0.03 -18.65 -14.10
N GLY A 94 -0.86 -19.25 -14.94
CA GLY A 94 -0.59 -20.58 -15.45
C GLY A 94 -0.91 -20.74 -16.92
N ALA A 95 -0.19 -21.67 -17.53
CA ALA A 95 -0.34 -22.07 -18.92
C ALA A 95 0.28 -23.46 -19.10
N ALA A 96 -0.13 -24.17 -20.15
CA ALA A 96 0.60 -25.37 -20.57
C ALA A 96 2.02 -24.97 -21.00
N GLN A 97 3.03 -25.76 -20.62
CA GLN A 97 4.45 -25.53 -20.96
C GLN A 97 4.99 -24.19 -20.44
N LEU A 98 4.58 -23.81 -19.23
CA LEU A 98 5.11 -22.64 -18.54
C LEU A 98 6.31 -23.05 -17.68
N ASP A 99 7.46 -23.20 -18.34
CA ASP A 99 8.72 -23.48 -17.68
C ASP A 99 9.38 -22.21 -17.11
N GLU A 100 10.47 -22.40 -16.37
CA GLU A 100 11.22 -21.31 -15.75
C GLU A 100 11.77 -20.31 -16.77
N ALA A 101 12.30 -20.78 -17.90
CA ALA A 101 12.84 -19.92 -18.94
C ALA A 101 11.77 -19.01 -19.54
N ARG A 102 10.55 -19.53 -19.73
CA ARG A 102 9.41 -18.76 -20.21
C ARG A 102 8.91 -17.77 -19.15
N ALA A 103 8.84 -18.17 -17.89
CA ALA A 103 8.49 -17.27 -16.80
C ALA A 103 9.46 -16.07 -16.73
N GLU A 104 10.77 -16.32 -16.83
CA GLU A 104 11.79 -15.25 -16.83
C GLU A 104 11.64 -14.31 -18.04
N ARG A 105 11.35 -14.85 -19.24
CA ARG A 105 11.09 -14.01 -20.42
C ARG A 105 9.89 -13.11 -20.23
N ILE A 106 8.77 -13.65 -19.72
CA ILE A 106 7.55 -12.87 -19.46
C ILE A 106 7.83 -11.77 -18.44
N MET A 107 8.55 -12.09 -17.35
CA MET A 107 8.95 -11.13 -16.32
C MET A 107 9.81 -10.00 -16.90
N SER A 108 10.80 -10.37 -17.71
CA SER A 108 11.75 -9.43 -18.34
C SER A 108 11.12 -8.61 -19.47
N ALA A 109 10.05 -9.08 -20.10
CA ALA A 109 9.31 -8.37 -21.15
C ALA A 109 8.40 -7.25 -20.61
N GLY A 110 8.57 -6.84 -19.35
CA GLY A 110 7.90 -5.70 -18.73
C GLY A 110 6.88 -6.07 -17.66
N LEU A 111 6.53 -7.35 -17.49
CA LEU A 111 5.61 -7.75 -16.42
C LEU A 111 6.18 -7.43 -15.04
N ARG A 112 7.49 -7.60 -14.82
CA ARG A 112 8.15 -7.24 -13.55
C ARG A 112 7.88 -5.78 -13.18
N ALA A 113 8.11 -4.86 -14.10
CA ALA A 113 7.91 -3.43 -13.87
C ALA A 113 6.44 -3.09 -13.57
N ASP A 114 5.49 -3.75 -14.25
CA ASP A 114 4.06 -3.60 -13.93
C ASP A 114 3.74 -4.08 -12.51
N LEU A 115 4.26 -5.24 -12.11
CA LEU A 115 4.01 -5.81 -10.79
C LEU A 115 4.59 -4.98 -9.66
N GLU A 116 5.83 -4.48 -9.83
CA GLU A 116 6.48 -3.57 -8.87
C GLU A 116 5.72 -2.24 -8.77
N ARG A 117 5.33 -1.65 -9.90
CA ARG A 117 4.53 -0.40 -9.93
C ARG A 117 3.18 -0.56 -9.25
N LEU A 118 2.55 -1.72 -9.38
CA LEU A 118 1.27 -2.05 -8.74
C LEU A 118 1.44 -2.65 -7.34
N SER A 119 2.67 -2.70 -6.84
CA SER A 119 3.05 -3.25 -5.54
C SER A 119 2.44 -4.63 -5.28
N PHE A 120 2.50 -5.53 -6.27
CA PHE A 120 2.26 -6.95 -6.01
C PHE A 120 3.36 -7.46 -5.08
N ALA A 121 3.00 -8.23 -4.07
CA ALA A 121 3.95 -8.84 -3.15
C ALA A 121 4.59 -10.10 -3.74
N HIS A 122 3.84 -10.80 -4.59
CA HIS A 122 4.19 -12.14 -4.99
C HIS A 122 3.52 -12.52 -6.32
N VAL A 123 4.28 -13.14 -7.23
CA VAL A 123 3.74 -13.81 -8.41
C VAL A 123 4.25 -15.24 -8.55
N VAL A 124 3.32 -16.16 -8.84
CA VAL A 124 3.61 -17.57 -9.14
C VAL A 124 3.31 -17.85 -10.60
N PHE A 125 4.28 -18.41 -11.31
CA PHE A 125 4.09 -19.07 -12.59
C PHE A 125 3.97 -20.57 -12.38
N SER A 126 2.98 -21.22 -12.97
CA SER A 126 2.79 -22.67 -12.83
C SER A 126 2.15 -23.32 -14.05
N ASP A 127 2.67 -24.49 -14.45
CA ASP A 127 2.05 -25.37 -15.46
C ASP A 127 1.24 -26.53 -14.83
N GLY A 128 1.08 -26.52 -13.51
CA GLY A 128 0.45 -27.57 -12.72
C GLY A 128 1.41 -28.64 -12.18
N LYS A 129 2.65 -28.70 -12.65
CA LYS A 129 3.70 -29.64 -12.19
C LYS A 129 4.91 -28.91 -11.63
N HIS A 130 5.31 -27.84 -12.29
CA HIS A 130 6.40 -26.96 -11.95
C HIS A 130 5.87 -25.60 -11.52
N THR A 131 6.64 -24.93 -10.67
CA THR A 131 6.32 -23.58 -10.19
C THR A 131 7.57 -22.73 -10.14
N LYS A 132 7.46 -21.49 -10.61
CA LYS A 132 8.46 -20.44 -10.41
C LYS A 132 7.82 -19.29 -9.64
N VAL A 133 8.53 -18.81 -8.62
CA VAL A 133 8.03 -17.81 -7.68
C VAL A 133 8.91 -16.56 -7.75
N TYR A 134 8.27 -15.40 -7.75
CA TYR A 134 8.93 -14.11 -7.57
C TYR A 134 8.28 -13.37 -6.41
N GLU A 135 9.10 -12.90 -5.49
CA GLU A 135 8.70 -12.08 -4.36
C GLU A 135 9.19 -10.65 -4.57
N PHE A 136 8.41 -9.69 -4.09
CA PHE A 136 8.69 -8.27 -4.19
C PHE A 136 8.58 -7.64 -2.82
N GLU A 137 9.37 -6.60 -2.59
CA GLU A 137 9.21 -5.76 -1.42
C GLU A 137 7.91 -4.96 -1.54
N VAL A 138 7.09 -5.04 -0.51
CA VAL A 138 5.83 -4.28 -0.42
C VAL A 138 5.81 -3.47 0.86
N THR A 139 5.40 -2.21 0.74
CA THR A 139 5.15 -1.37 1.91
C THR A 139 3.99 -1.97 2.70
N PRO A 140 4.13 -2.15 4.03
CA PRO A 140 3.04 -2.63 4.86
C PRO A 140 1.81 -1.73 4.73
N ASP A 141 0.62 -2.33 4.68
CA ASP A 141 -0.65 -1.60 4.54
C ASP A 141 -0.79 -0.47 5.58
N GLY A 142 -0.35 -0.70 6.82
CA GLY A 142 -0.42 0.29 7.90
C GLY A 142 0.42 1.54 7.65
N GLU A 143 1.39 1.47 6.75
CA GLU A 143 2.39 2.51 6.48
C GLU A 143 2.15 3.27 5.17
N LEU A 144 1.18 2.83 4.35
CA LEU A 144 0.90 3.44 3.04
C LEU A 144 0.59 4.95 3.11
N GLY A 145 -0.01 5.44 4.19
CA GLY A 145 -0.29 6.86 4.41
C GLY A 145 0.82 7.66 5.10
N LEU A 146 1.95 7.04 5.48
CA LEU A 146 3.07 7.75 6.10
C LEU A 146 3.67 8.84 5.20
N PRO A 147 3.85 8.66 3.88
CA PRO A 147 4.32 9.72 2.99
C PRO A 147 3.44 10.98 3.05
N ASP A 148 2.11 10.83 2.98
CA ASP A 148 1.16 11.95 3.08
C ASP A 148 1.25 12.67 4.42
N LEU A 149 1.39 11.91 5.51
CA LEU A 149 1.57 12.48 6.85
C LEU A 149 2.90 13.22 7.00
N ARG A 150 3.99 12.65 6.48
CA ARG A 150 5.33 13.28 6.47
C ARG A 150 5.31 14.61 5.73
N ALA A 151 4.60 14.69 4.60
CA ALA A 151 4.48 15.92 3.80
C ALA A 151 3.86 17.09 4.58
N VAL A 152 3.13 16.83 5.67
CA VAL A 152 2.52 17.85 6.54
C VAL A 152 3.10 17.87 7.96
N GLY A 153 4.28 17.28 8.17
CA GLY A 153 4.96 17.29 9.48
C GLY A 153 4.35 16.36 10.53
N LEU A 154 3.53 15.39 10.11
CA LEU A 154 2.89 14.39 10.96
C LEU A 154 3.50 12.99 10.79
N GLY A 155 4.70 12.91 10.22
CA GLY A 155 5.38 11.64 9.96
C GLY A 155 5.78 10.89 11.22
N GLU A 156 6.20 11.63 12.23
CA GLU A 156 6.72 11.09 13.49
C GLU A 156 5.78 11.37 14.66
N PRO A 157 5.86 10.61 15.76
CA PRO A 157 5.15 10.92 17.00
C PRO A 157 5.49 12.33 17.52
N LEU A 158 4.53 12.95 18.22
CA LEU A 158 4.76 14.29 18.76
C LEU A 158 5.71 14.23 19.95
N GLU A 159 6.83 14.94 19.86
CA GLU A 159 7.74 15.20 20.97
C GLU A 159 7.52 16.62 21.50
N ILE A 160 7.15 16.75 22.78
CA ILE A 160 7.09 18.07 23.44
C ILE A 160 8.43 18.28 24.17
N PRO A 161 9.12 19.42 23.95
CA PRO A 161 10.33 19.76 24.69
C PRO A 161 10.06 19.72 26.20
N ARG A 162 11.00 19.12 26.96
CA ARG A 162 10.85 18.99 28.42
C ARG A 162 10.78 20.34 29.11
#